data_AF-A0AAV8ZPB1-F1
#
_entry.id   AF-A0AAV8ZPB1-F1
#
_cell.length_a   1.000
_cell.length_b   1.000
_cell.length_c   1.000
_cell.angle_alpha   90.00
_cell.angle_beta   90.00
_cell.angle_gamma   90.00
#
_symmetry.space_group_name_H-M   'P 1'
#
loop_
_entity.id
_entity.type
_entity.pdbx_description
1 polymer ?
#
loop_
_entity_poly.entity_id
_entity_poly.type
_entity_poly.pdbx_seq_one_letter_code
_entity_poly.pdbx_strand_id
1 'polypeptide(L)'
;MQQIDKEKNPEIYNSLSEEGKRAAHEYVRFSIREKLARGVPVLLHMEMKQCIDVILKHRENAGILPDNPYLFALPQSQKQLNTNF
;
A
#
# COMPACT_ATOMS: atom_id res chain seq x y z
N MET A 1 1.73 -0.68 5.80
CA MET A 1 1.23 -2.00 5.37
C MET A 1 1.48 -2.98 6.50
N GLN A 2 0.55 -3.91 6.75
CA GLN A 2 0.66 -4.92 7.79
C GLN A 2 0.84 -6.29 7.14
N GLN A 3 1.85 -7.04 7.57
CA GLN A 3 2.13 -8.40 7.10
C GLN A 3 2.17 -9.31 8.32
N ILE A 4 1.51 -10.46 8.21
CA ILE A 4 1.64 -11.54 9.19
C ILE A 4 2.77 -12.42 8.69
N ASP A 5 3.80 -12.59 9.50
CA ASP A 5 4.92 -13.47 9.19
C ASP A 5 5.44 -14.11 10.48
N LYS A 6 6.22 -15.18 10.31
CA LYS A 6 6.74 -15.99 11.41
C LYS A 6 7.70 -15.22 12.32
N GLU A 7 8.40 -14.21 11.81
CA GLU A 7 9.41 -13.44 12.54
C GLU A 7 8.79 -12.28 13.33
N LYS A 8 7.84 -11.57 12.72
CA LYS A 8 7.17 -10.40 13.29
C LYS A 8 5.99 -10.75 14.18
N ASN A 9 5.27 -11.84 13.88
CA ASN A 9 4.05 -12.23 14.59
C ASN A 9 3.98 -13.77 14.78
N PRO A 10 4.94 -14.38 15.51
CA PRO A 10 5.07 -15.83 15.60
C PRO A 10 3.82 -16.52 16.18
N GLU A 11 3.21 -15.95 17.22
CA GLU A 11 2.02 -16.51 17.87
C GLU A 11 0.82 -16.56 16.91
N ILE A 12 0.54 -15.43 16.25
CA ILE A 12 -0.55 -15.33 15.27
C ILE A 12 -0.27 -16.26 14.10
N TYR A 13 0.95 -16.24 13.55
CA TYR A 13 1.33 -17.07 12.40
C TYR A 13 1.21 -18.57 12.70
N ASN A 14 1.65 -19.02 13.88
CA ASN A 14 1.56 -20.42 14.29
C ASN A 14 0.13 -20.88 14.57
N SER A 15 -0.79 -19.95 14.89
CA SER A 15 -2.22 -20.24 15.09
C SER A 15 -3.01 -20.40 13.79
N LEU A 16 -2.44 -20.02 12.64
CA LEU A 16 -3.10 -20.12 11.33
C LEU A 16 -3.11 -21.57 10.81
N SER A 17 -4.11 -21.90 10.00
CA SER A 17 -4.08 -23.11 9.17
C SER A 17 -2.98 -23.02 8.11
N GLU A 18 -2.66 -24.12 7.44
CA GLU A 18 -1.67 -24.13 6.36
C GLU A 18 -2.08 -23.22 5.19
N GLU A 19 -3.37 -23.16 4.86
CA GLU A 19 -3.91 -22.21 3.88
C GLU A 19 -3.77 -20.77 4.37
N GLY A 20 -4.02 -20.52 5.66
CA GLY A 20 -3.84 -19.21 6.28
C GLY A 20 -2.37 -18.75 6.26
N LYS A 21 -1.42 -19.65 6.51
CA LYS A 21 0.02 -19.38 6.40
C LYS A 21 0.42 -19.08 4.95
N ARG A 22 -0.13 -19.81 3.97
CA ARG A 22 0.08 -19.53 2.54
C ARG A 22 -0.44 -18.16 2.16
N ALA A 23 -1.66 -17.82 2.57
CA ALA A 23 -2.23 -16.50 2.34
C ALA A 23 -1.42 -15.38 3.01
N ALA A 24 -0.93 -15.61 4.24
CA ALA A 24 -0.07 -14.65 4.94
C ALA A 24 1.28 -14.40 4.24
N HIS A 25 1.77 -15.39 3.49
CA HIS A 25 2.95 -15.25 2.65
C HIS A 25 2.66 -14.49 1.34
N GLU A 26 1.51 -14.76 0.71
CA GLU A 26 1.15 -14.19 -0.60
C GLU A 26 0.57 -12.77 -0.53
N TYR A 27 -0.03 -12.40 0.60
CA TYR A 27 -0.78 -11.15 0.73
C TYR A 27 -0.30 -10.27 1.89
N VAL A 28 -0.36 -8.96 1.67
CA VAL A 28 -0.24 -7.93 2.71
C VAL A 28 -1.56 -7.19 2.87
N ARG A 29 -1.83 -6.73 4.09
CA ARG A 29 -2.97 -5.88 4.37
C ARG A 29 -2.57 -4.41 4.28
N PHE A 30 -3.32 -3.64 3.50
CA PHE A 30 -3.24 -2.17 3.51
C PHE A 30 -4.59 -1.57 3.85
N SER A 31 -4.60 -0.33 4.34
CA SER A 31 -5.83 0.38 4.69
C SER A 31 -6.04 1.50 3.70
N ILE A 32 -7.16 1.47 3.00
CA ILE A 32 -7.62 2.56 2.13
C ILE A 32 -8.45 3.52 2.97
N ARG A 33 -8.17 4.81 2.85
CA ARG A 33 -8.97 5.84 3.53
C ARG A 33 -10.29 6.02 2.79
N GLU A 34 -11.40 5.77 3.47
CA GLU A 34 -12.73 6.20 2.99
C GLU A 34 -13.18 7.52 3.61
N LYS A 35 -14.25 8.09 3.01
CA LYS A 35 -14.84 9.42 3.24
C LYS A 35 -15.23 9.72 4.70
N LEU A 36 -15.38 8.70 5.55
CA LEU A 36 -15.78 8.81 6.96
C LEU A 36 -14.70 8.36 7.96
N ALA A 37 -13.43 8.46 7.59
CA ALA A 37 -12.25 8.15 8.44
C ALA A 37 -12.12 6.69 8.90
N ARG A 38 -13.07 5.80 8.56
CA ARG A 38 -12.88 4.36 8.71
C ARG A 38 -11.98 3.87 7.58
N GLY A 39 -10.81 3.36 7.93
CA GLY A 39 -9.92 2.69 6.97
C GLY A 39 -10.50 1.34 6.58
N VAL A 40 -10.68 1.09 5.28
CA VAL A 40 -11.09 -0.22 4.78
C VAL A 40 -9.84 -1.07 4.57
N PRO A 41 -9.72 -2.23 5.23
CA PRO A 41 -8.61 -3.13 5.01
C PRO A 41 -8.79 -3.87 3.69
N VAL A 42 -7.75 -3.87 2.87
CA VAL A 42 -7.71 -4.59 1.59
C VAL A 42 -6.48 -5.49 1.59
N LEU A 43 -6.64 -6.69 1.03
CA LEU A 43 -5.54 -7.62 0.77
C LEU A 43 -4.91 -7.31 -0.58
N LEU A 44 -3.59 -7.20 -0.58
CA LEU A 44 -2.79 -6.90 -1.75
C LEU A 44 -1.75 -8.00 -1.92
N HIS A 45 -1.60 -8.52 -3.14
CA HIS A 45 -0.57 -9.51 -3.41
C HIS A 45 0.84 -8.91 -3.22
N MET A 46 1.81 -9.72 -2.79
CA MET A 46 3.20 -9.29 -2.57
C MET A 46 3.83 -8.64 -3.81
N GLU A 47 3.51 -9.14 -5.00
CA GLU A 47 4.00 -8.56 -6.25
C GLU A 47 3.52 -7.11 -6.44
N MET A 48 2.25 -6.84 -6.15
CA MET A 48 1.72 -5.48 -6.23
C MET A 48 2.36 -4.56 -5.18
N LYS A 49 2.68 -5.08 -3.99
CA LYS A 49 3.49 -4.32 -3.01
C LYS A 49 4.85 -3.95 -3.60
N GLN A 50 5.53 -4.88 -4.27
CA GLN A 50 6.82 -4.60 -4.91
C GLN A 50 6.69 -3.53 -6.00
N CYS A 51 5.62 -3.58 -6.81
CA CYS A 51 5.33 -2.51 -7.78
C CYS A 51 5.14 -1.15 -7.10
N ILE A 52 4.42 -1.10 -5.98
CA ILE A 52 4.25 0.12 -5.18
C ILE A 52 5.60 0.63 -4.67
N ASP A 53 6.45 -0.25 -4.15
CA ASP A 53 7.79 0.12 -3.66
C ASP A 53 8.65 0.74 -4.79
N VAL A 54 8.54 0.22 -6.02
CA VAL A 54 9.20 0.79 -7.21
C VAL A 54 8.67 2.19 -7.53
N ILE A 55 7.34 2.39 -7.51
CA ILE A 55 6.72 3.70 -7.74
C ILE A 55 7.23 4.71 -6.70
N LEU A 56 7.20 4.33 -5.41
CA LEU A 56 7.64 5.20 -4.32
C LEU A 56 9.13 5.55 -4.43
N LYS A 57 9.98 4.61 -4.84
CA LYS A 57 11.42 4.84 -5.03
C LYS A 57 11.72 5.85 -6.16
N HIS A 58 10.91 5.87 -7.21
CA HIS A 58 11.20 6.66 -8.42
C HIS A 58 10.31 7.90 -8.60
N ARG A 59 9.41 8.20 -7.65
CA ARG A 59 8.43 9.28 -7.78
C ARG A 59 9.05 10.68 -7.92
N GLU A 60 10.15 10.97 -7.21
CA GLU A 60 10.84 12.26 -7.31
C GLU A 60 11.44 12.45 -8.71
N ASN A 61 12.02 11.38 -9.28
CA ASN A 61 12.55 11.38 -10.65
C ASN A 61 11.44 11.58 -11.70
N ALA A 62 10.20 11.22 -11.36
CA ALA A 62 9.02 11.45 -12.20
C ALA A 62 8.41 12.86 -12.02
N GLY A 63 9.03 13.74 -11.24
CA GLY A 63 8.56 15.11 -11.01
C GLY A 63 7.39 15.21 -10.04
N ILE A 64 7.21 14.21 -9.16
CA ILE A 64 6.24 14.24 -8.07
C ILE A 64 6.89 14.87 -6.84
N LEU A 65 6.22 15.87 -6.25
CA LEU A 65 6.70 16.49 -5.02
C LEU A 65 6.77 15.50 -3.84
N PRO A 66 7.77 15.61 -2.94
CA PRO A 66 7.90 14.76 -1.76
C PRO A 66 6.71 14.84 -0.79
N ASP A 67 6.03 15.97 -0.73
CA ASP A 67 4.88 16.22 0.16
C ASP A 67 3.54 15.72 -0.41
N ASN A 68 3.50 15.30 -1.67
CA ASN A 68 2.28 14.81 -2.30
C ASN A 68 1.88 13.44 -1.69
N PRO A 69 0.69 13.31 -1.07
CA PRO A 69 0.34 12.09 -0.35
C PRO A 69 -0.18 10.96 -1.26
N TYR A 70 -0.41 11.22 -2.55
CA TYR A 70 -1.05 10.28 -3.45
C TYR A 70 -0.03 9.32 -4.09
N LEU A 71 -0.34 8.02 -4.07
CA LEU A 71 0.47 6.99 -4.73
C LEU A 71 0.52 7.17 -6.26
N PHE A 72 -0.60 7.56 -6.85
CA PHE A 72 -0.74 7.86 -8.28
C PHE A 72 -0.90 9.37 -8.47
N ALA A 73 0.17 10.10 -8.22
CA ALA A 73 0.20 11.55 -8.34
C ALA A 73 0.52 12.01 -9.77
N LEU A 74 0.06 13.21 -10.14
CA LEU A 74 0.45 13.88 -11.37
C LEU A 74 1.72 14.70 -11.17
N PRO A 75 2.65 14.74 -12.15
CA PRO A 75 3.81 15.63 -12.12
C PRO A 75 3.40 17.10 -12.11
N GLN A 76 4.13 17.93 -11.37
CA GLN A 76 3.79 19.34 -11.18
C GLN A 76 3.83 20.17 -12.49
N SER A 77 4.45 19.66 -13.55
CA SER A 77 4.44 20.26 -14.89
C SER A 77 3.07 20.21 -15.57
N GLN A 78 2.15 19.36 -15.10
CA GLN A 78 0.74 19.40 -15.51
C GLN A 78 0.02 20.46 -14.69
N LYS A 79 0.01 21.70 -15.22
CA LYS A 79 -0.79 22.83 -14.74
C LYS A 79 -2.13 22.36 -14.17
N GLN A 80 -2.40 22.81 -12.95
CA GLN A 80 -3.66 22.72 -12.24
C GLN A 80 -4.85 22.91 -13.21
N LEU A 81 -5.57 21.83 -13.52
CA LEU A 81 -6.96 21.98 -13.93
C LEU A 81 -7.71 22.35 -12.64
N ASN A 82 -7.90 23.65 -12.45
CA ASN A 82 -8.73 24.24 -11.42
C ASN A 82 -10.03 23.45 -11.27
N THR A 83 -10.12 22.60 -10.26
CA THR A 83 -11.38 21.96 -9.89
C THR A 83 -11.47 21.99 -8.37
N ASN A 84 -12.20 23.02 -7.90
CA ASN A 84 -12.72 23.09 -6.56
C ASN A 84 -13.76 21.96 -6.41
N PHE A 85 -13.47 20.96 -5.58
CA PHE A 85 -14.47 20.04 -5.02
C PHE A 85 -14.15 19.76 -3.56
#